data_AF-A0A4P6M2D5-F1
#
_entry.id   AF-A0A4P6M2D5-F1
#
_cell.length_a   1.000
_cell.length_b   1.000
_cell.length_c   1.000
_cell.angle_alpha   90.00
_cell.angle_beta   90.00
_cell.angle_gamma   90.00
#
_symmetry.space_group_name_H-M   'P 1'
#
loop_
_entity.id
_entity.type
_entity.pdbx_description
1 polymer ?
#
loop_
_entity_poly.entity_id
_entity_poly.type
_entity_poly.pdbx_seq_one_letter_code
_entity_poly.pdbx_strand_id
1 'polypeptide(L)'
;MGKSRADIVMVLPDAVAGIEIKSDADTYVRLKRQVRDYNRYYDTNLVVVGSTHALHIADHVPAWWGILTAEKAGSTVDFYTLREPAPNPKVDIKRKLSILWRPELAHIQELNKMPKYREKSKAFVIDKILLKVPKETLTLQISEELFQRDYTSIEETITEYKKKKKHLCSYDL
;
A
#
# COMPACT_ATOMS: atom_id res chain seq x y z
N MET A 1 -6.68 1.82 3.77
CA MET A 1 -5.93 2.97 4.30
C MET A 1 -6.90 4.04 4.79
N GLY A 2 -6.96 4.37 6.08
CA GLY A 2 -8.04 5.25 6.57
C GLY A 2 -9.42 4.67 6.23
N LYS A 3 -10.28 5.40 5.50
CA LYS A 3 -11.51 4.84 4.89
C LYS A 3 -11.45 4.80 3.35
N SER A 4 -10.26 4.90 2.77
CA SER A 4 -10.02 4.72 1.34
C SER A 4 -9.40 3.34 1.09
N ARG A 5 -9.77 2.75 -0.04
CA ARG A 5 -9.18 1.55 -0.61
C ARG A 5 -8.49 1.98 -1.90
N ALA A 6 -7.30 1.47 -2.15
CA ALA A 6 -6.71 1.65 -3.47
C ALA A 6 -7.33 0.69 -4.48
N ASP A 7 -7.54 1.17 -5.69
CA ASP A 7 -8.01 0.33 -6.79
C ASP A 7 -6.95 -0.69 -7.17
N ILE A 8 -5.72 -0.21 -7.36
CA ILE A 8 -4.55 -1.05 -7.62
C ILE A 8 -3.41 -0.63 -6.70
N VAL A 9 -2.69 -1.63 -6.20
CA VAL A 9 -1.40 -1.45 -5.54
C VAL A 9 -0.36 -2.15 -6.40
N MET A 10 0.57 -1.37 -6.95
CA MET A 10 1.69 -1.90 -7.73
C MET A 10 2.89 -2.03 -6.80
N VAL A 11 3.48 -3.22 -6.76
CA VAL A 11 4.65 -3.54 -5.96
C VAL A 11 5.87 -3.55 -6.87
N LEU A 12 6.86 -2.73 -6.53
CA LEU A 12 8.16 -2.63 -7.17
C LEU A 12 9.24 -3.18 -6.21
N PRO A 13 10.44 -3.55 -6.69
CA PRO A 13 11.48 -4.13 -5.84
C PRO A 13 11.79 -3.34 -4.56
N ASP A 14 11.70 -2.01 -4.62
CA ASP A 14 12.02 -1.09 -3.52
C ASP A 14 10.95 0.00 -3.29
N ALA A 15 9.77 -0.14 -3.88
CA ALA A 15 8.70 0.85 -3.75
C ALA A 15 7.31 0.22 -3.88
N VAL A 16 6.31 0.92 -3.36
CA VAL A 16 4.91 0.55 -3.49
C VAL A 16 4.16 1.76 -4.03
N ALA A 17 3.52 1.59 -5.19
CA ALA A 17 2.73 2.62 -5.83
C ALA A 17 1.24 2.38 -5.60
N GLY A 18 0.52 3.44 -5.23
CA GLY A 18 -0.93 3.45 -5.20
C GLY A 18 -1.49 3.98 -6.52
N ILE A 19 -2.39 3.24 -7.15
CA ILE A 19 -3.05 3.66 -8.39
C ILE A 19 -4.54 3.80 -8.12
N GLU A 20 -5.11 4.94 -8.51
CA GLU A 20 -6.55 5.23 -8.46
C GLU A 20 -7.07 5.34 -9.89
N ILE A 21 -8.19 4.70 -10.20
CA ILE A 21 -8.83 4.75 -11.51
C ILE A 21 -10.09 5.62 -11.41
N LYS A 22 -10.25 6.56 -12.34
CA LYS A 22 -11.46 7.38 -12.50
C LYS A 22 -11.94 7.29 -13.93
N SER A 23 -13.19 6.89 -14.10
CA SER A 23 -13.91 6.96 -15.37
C SER A 23 -14.39 8.39 -15.64
N ASP A 24 -14.81 8.65 -16.88
CA ASP A 24 -15.38 9.95 -17.26
C ASP A 24 -16.68 10.30 -16.51
N ALA A 25 -17.36 9.30 -15.94
CA ALA A 25 -18.57 9.52 -15.14
C ALA A 25 -18.26 9.89 -13.67
N ASP A 26 -17.01 9.78 -13.23
CA ASP A 26 -16.66 9.99 -11.83
C ASP A 26 -16.56 11.48 -11.46
N THR A 27 -17.11 11.82 -10.29
CA THR A 27 -16.89 13.14 -9.68
C THR A 27 -15.66 13.13 -8.76
N TYR A 28 -14.94 14.24 -8.70
CA TYR A 28 -13.74 14.37 -7.86
C TYR A 28 -14.02 14.64 -6.37
N VAL A 29 -15.27 14.56 -5.93
CA VAL A 29 -15.66 14.85 -4.53
C VAL A 29 -14.91 13.96 -3.54
N ARG A 30 -14.69 12.68 -3.89
CA ARG A 30 -13.93 11.73 -3.04
C ARG A 30 -12.42 11.84 -3.24
N LEU A 31 -11.97 12.38 -4.37
CA LEU A 31 -10.56 12.37 -4.78
C LEU A 31 -9.69 13.13 -3.80
N LYS A 32 -10.11 14.32 -3.32
CA LYS A 32 -9.34 15.11 -2.34
C LYS A 32 -8.96 14.29 -1.10
N ARG A 33 -9.87 13.45 -0.65
CA ARG A 33 -9.64 12.55 0.48
C ARG A 33 -8.71 11.39 0.10
N GLN A 34 -8.95 10.77 -1.05
CA GLN A 34 -8.11 9.68 -1.57
C GLN A 34 -6.67 10.15 -1.72
N VAL A 35 -6.44 11.33 -2.32
CA VAL A 35 -5.12 11.98 -2.42
C VAL A 35 -4.43 12.06 -1.06
N ARG A 36 -5.12 12.57 -0.03
CA ARG A 36 -4.54 12.66 1.32
C ARG A 36 -4.21 11.30 1.89
N ASP A 37 -5.09 10.31 1.70
CA ASP A 37 -4.90 8.98 2.26
C ASP A 37 -3.78 8.23 1.48
N TYR A 38 -3.76 8.23 0.15
CA TYR A 38 -2.69 7.68 -0.71
C TYR A 38 -1.32 8.28 -0.41
N ASN A 39 -1.25 9.62 -0.31
CA ASN A 39 -0.01 10.34 0.01
C ASN A 39 0.65 9.88 1.32
N ARG A 40 -0.09 9.26 2.23
CA ARG A 40 0.45 8.80 3.49
C ARG A 40 0.96 7.37 3.45
N TYR A 41 0.59 6.57 2.45
CA TYR A 41 0.79 5.12 2.46
C TYR A 41 1.74 4.62 1.37
N TYR A 42 1.85 5.32 0.23
CA TYR A 42 2.60 4.85 -0.93
C TYR A 42 3.79 5.74 -1.26
N ASP A 43 4.85 5.14 -1.82
CA ASP A 43 6.08 5.83 -2.20
C ASP A 43 5.91 6.63 -3.48
N THR A 44 5.03 6.19 -4.39
CA THR A 44 4.56 6.94 -5.56
C THR A 44 3.06 6.76 -5.70
N ASN A 45 2.39 7.67 -6.41
CA ASN A 45 0.96 7.59 -6.64
C ASN A 45 0.64 7.92 -8.09
N LEU A 46 -0.34 7.25 -8.67
CA LEU A 46 -0.84 7.52 -10.01
C LEU A 46 -2.36 7.64 -9.98
N VAL A 47 -2.89 8.49 -10.85
CA VAL A 47 -4.29 8.48 -11.22
C VAL A 47 -4.42 8.12 -12.69
N VAL A 48 -5.31 7.19 -12.99
CA VAL A 48 -5.70 6.81 -14.35
C VAL A 48 -7.04 7.46 -14.65
N VAL A 49 -7.13 8.25 -15.72
CA VAL A 49 -8.35 8.98 -16.10
C VAL A 49 -8.66 8.79 -17.57
N GLY A 50 -9.92 8.95 -17.98
CA GLY A 50 -10.25 9.05 -19.40
C GLY A 50 -9.73 10.35 -20.03
N SER A 51 -9.50 10.33 -21.35
CA SER A 51 -8.81 11.41 -22.08
C SER A 51 -9.52 12.76 -21.99
N THR A 52 -10.85 12.79 -21.88
CA THR A 52 -11.64 14.04 -21.73
C THR A 52 -11.44 14.73 -20.38
N HIS A 53 -11.01 13.99 -19.35
CA HIS A 53 -10.84 14.47 -17.98
C HIS A 53 -9.39 14.81 -17.60
N ALA A 54 -8.44 14.53 -18.49
CA ALA A 54 -7.01 14.62 -18.23
C ALA A 54 -6.51 16.04 -17.94
N LEU A 55 -7.17 17.08 -18.49
CA LEU A 55 -6.77 18.47 -18.27
C LEU A 55 -7.11 18.97 -16.85
N HIS A 56 -8.24 18.55 -16.28
CA HIS A 56 -8.67 19.03 -14.95
C HIS A 56 -8.13 18.20 -13.79
N ILE A 57 -7.75 16.94 -14.02
CA ILE A 57 -7.23 16.11 -12.93
C ILE A 57 -5.95 16.67 -12.32
N ALA A 58 -5.12 17.34 -13.14
CA ALA A 58 -3.86 17.93 -12.70
C ALA A 58 -4.03 18.94 -11.55
N ASP A 59 -5.16 19.65 -11.50
CA ASP A 59 -5.50 20.61 -10.44
C ASP A 59 -5.97 19.92 -9.14
N HIS A 60 -6.37 18.66 -9.22
CA HIS A 60 -6.91 17.89 -8.10
C HIS A 60 -5.89 16.96 -7.44
N VAL A 61 -4.76 16.70 -8.09
CA VAL A 61 -3.69 15.85 -7.56
C VAL A 61 -2.37 16.62 -7.41
N PRO A 62 -1.56 16.33 -6.39
CA PRO A 62 -0.26 16.97 -6.20
C PRO A 62 0.68 16.78 -7.39
N ALA A 63 1.65 17.68 -7.56
CA ALA A 63 2.59 17.66 -8.69
C ALA A 63 3.40 16.36 -8.84
N TRP A 64 3.62 15.61 -7.75
CA TRP A 64 4.35 14.34 -7.77
C TRP A 64 3.50 13.11 -8.16
N TRP A 65 2.18 13.27 -8.33
CA TRP A 65 1.33 12.18 -8.79
C TRP A 65 1.51 11.94 -10.28
N GLY A 66 1.68 10.70 -10.70
CA GLY A 66 1.58 10.35 -12.11
C GLY A 66 0.15 10.51 -12.62
N ILE A 67 0.01 10.87 -13.89
CA ILE A 67 -1.27 10.94 -14.59
C ILE A 67 -1.14 10.10 -15.85
N LEU A 68 -1.91 9.02 -15.90
CA LEU A 68 -2.05 8.18 -17.07
C LEU A 68 -3.44 8.41 -17.66
N THR A 69 -3.53 8.69 -18.95
CA THR A 69 -4.80 8.73 -19.65
C THR A 69 -5.10 7.37 -20.27
N ALA A 70 -6.36 6.97 -20.25
CA ALA A 70 -6.85 5.78 -20.91
C ALA A 70 -7.89 6.18 -21.95
N GLU A 71 -7.70 5.78 -23.20
CA GLU A 71 -8.63 6.07 -24.29
C GLU A 71 -9.07 4.78 -24.98
N LYS A 72 -10.35 4.71 -25.33
CA LYS A 72 -10.88 3.56 -26.06
C LYS A 72 -10.51 3.68 -27.53
N ALA A 73 -9.67 2.76 -28.02
CA ALA A 73 -9.30 2.63 -29.42
C ALA A 73 -9.98 1.39 -30.02
N GLY A 74 -11.22 1.55 -30.50
CA GLY A 74 -12.00 0.43 -31.03
C GLY A 74 -12.34 -0.60 -29.94
N SER A 75 -11.74 -1.80 -30.01
CA SER A 75 -11.90 -2.87 -28.99
C SER A 75 -10.75 -2.91 -27.96
N THR A 76 -9.73 -2.08 -28.11
CA THR A 76 -8.60 -1.97 -27.18
C THR A 76 -8.66 -0.68 -26.38
N VAL A 77 -7.78 -0.58 -25.37
CA VAL A 77 -7.57 0.64 -24.60
C VAL A 77 -6.11 1.04 -24.77
N ASP A 78 -5.90 2.26 -25.25
CA ASP A 78 -4.58 2.85 -25.37
C ASP A 78 -4.31 3.73 -24.15
N PHE A 79 -3.06 3.71 -23.68
CA PHE A 79 -2.63 4.44 -22.50
C PHE A 79 -1.55 5.46 -22.87
N TYR A 80 -1.68 6.68 -22.37
CA TYR A 80 -0.68 7.74 -22.57
C TYR A 80 -0.28 8.37 -21.25
N THR A 81 1.02 8.51 -21.01
CA THR A 81 1.52 9.21 -19.82
C THR A 81 1.45 10.72 -20.04
N LEU A 82 0.56 11.40 -19.31
CA LEU A 82 0.51 12.87 -19.28
C LEU A 82 1.52 13.44 -18.29
N ARG A 83 1.75 12.74 -17.18
CA ARG A 83 2.75 13.10 -16.18
C ARG A 83 3.34 11.85 -15.54
N GLU A 84 4.66 11.74 -15.54
CA GLU A 84 5.35 10.65 -14.86
C GLU A 84 5.17 10.76 -13.34
N PRO A 85 4.95 9.64 -12.62
CA PRO A 85 4.94 9.65 -11.17
C PRO A 85 6.34 9.98 -10.62
N ALA A 86 6.37 10.80 -9.57
CA ALA A 86 7.59 11.13 -8.84
C ALA A 86 7.51 10.61 -7.39
N PRO A 87 8.65 10.54 -6.67
CA PRO A 87 8.66 10.18 -5.26
C PRO A 87 7.72 11.07 -4.45
N ASN A 88 6.88 10.44 -3.63
CA ASN A 88 5.90 11.11 -2.79
C ASN A 88 6.57 11.59 -1.48
N PRO A 89 6.70 12.91 -1.26
CA PRO A 89 7.37 13.45 -0.07
C PRO A 89 6.53 13.33 1.21
N LYS A 90 5.29 12.82 1.13
CA LYS A 90 4.36 12.71 2.26
C LYS A 90 4.20 11.29 2.79
N VAL A 91 4.90 10.31 2.20
CA VAL A 91 4.81 8.91 2.64
C VAL A 91 5.20 8.79 4.10
N ASP A 92 4.37 8.10 4.87
CA ASP A 92 4.60 7.83 6.30
C ASP A 92 4.88 6.34 6.44
N ILE A 93 6.13 6.00 6.77
CA ILE A 93 6.59 4.60 6.84
C ILE A 93 5.80 3.77 7.86
N LYS A 94 5.30 4.38 8.95
CA LYS A 94 4.46 3.71 9.95
C LYS A 94 3.12 3.32 9.33
N ARG A 95 2.55 4.19 8.49
CA ARG A 95 1.32 3.91 7.74
C ARG A 95 1.56 2.92 6.61
N LYS A 96 2.66 3.02 5.87
CA LYS A 96 3.06 2.04 4.84
C LYS A 96 3.16 0.64 5.44
N LEU A 97 3.87 0.46 6.57
CA LEU A 97 3.91 -0.83 7.30
C LEU A 97 2.52 -1.30 7.76
N SER A 98 1.59 -0.39 8.00
CA SER A 98 0.23 -0.77 8.38
C SER A 98 -0.57 -1.39 7.22
N ILE A 99 -0.05 -1.42 5.99
CA ILE A 99 -0.59 -2.22 4.87
C ILE A 99 -0.33 -3.72 5.10
N LEU A 100 0.80 -4.07 5.73
CA LEU A 100 1.19 -5.46 5.95
C LEU A 100 0.27 -6.15 6.96
N TRP A 101 -0.09 -7.39 6.72
CA TRP A 101 -0.81 -8.22 7.67
C TRP A 101 0.09 -8.62 8.84
N ARG A 102 -0.53 -9.17 9.88
CA ARG A 102 0.18 -9.53 11.11
C ARG A 102 1.22 -10.65 10.94
N PRO A 103 0.95 -11.70 10.13
CA PRO A 103 1.95 -12.70 9.81
C PRO A 103 3.18 -12.10 9.10
N GLU A 104 2.95 -11.23 8.11
CA GLU A 104 4.02 -10.56 7.35
C GLU A 104 4.91 -9.70 8.25
N LEU A 105 4.31 -8.91 9.15
CA LEU A 105 5.08 -8.18 10.16
C LEU A 105 5.90 -9.12 11.05
N ALA A 106 5.35 -10.28 11.43
CA ALA A 106 6.07 -11.26 12.23
C ALA A 106 7.22 -11.92 11.46
N HIS A 107 7.10 -12.07 10.14
CA HIS A 107 8.18 -12.55 9.27
C HIS A 107 9.28 -11.49 9.14
N ILE A 108 8.95 -10.21 8.97
CA ILE A 108 9.93 -9.11 9.06
C ILE A 108 10.68 -9.15 10.40
N GLN A 109 10.00 -9.38 11.52
CA GLN A 109 10.67 -9.53 12.81
C GLN A 109 11.69 -10.69 12.81
N GLU A 110 11.33 -11.82 12.20
CA GLU A 110 12.19 -13.01 12.09
C GLU A 110 13.42 -12.76 11.22
N LEU A 111 13.25 -12.17 10.03
CA LEU A 111 14.35 -11.79 9.13
C LEU A 111 15.37 -10.87 9.83
N ASN A 112 14.89 -10.00 10.72
CA ASN A 112 15.72 -9.07 11.48
C ASN A 112 16.12 -9.58 12.88
N LYS A 113 15.93 -10.88 13.17
CA LYS A 113 16.30 -11.53 14.45
C LYS A 113 15.69 -10.85 15.68
N MET A 114 14.48 -10.31 15.54
CA MET A 114 13.75 -9.62 16.60
C MET A 114 12.87 -10.57 17.42
N PRO A 115 12.60 -10.26 18.71
CA PRO A 115 11.62 -11.01 19.49
C PRO A 115 10.22 -10.96 18.87
N LYS A 116 9.51 -12.09 18.82
CA LYS A 116 8.13 -12.15 18.31
C LYS A 116 7.16 -11.53 19.34
N TYR A 117 6.48 -10.44 18.98
CA TYR A 117 5.53 -9.75 19.88
C TYR A 117 4.08 -10.20 19.65
N ARG A 118 3.81 -11.51 19.71
CA ARG A 118 2.52 -12.12 19.32
C ARG A 118 1.32 -11.58 20.11
N GLU A 119 1.55 -11.32 21.40
CA GLU A 119 0.59 -10.77 22.36
C GLU A 119 0.20 -9.31 22.04
N LYS A 120 1.11 -8.53 21.43
CA LYS A 120 0.98 -7.07 21.31
C LYS A 120 0.17 -6.64 20.08
N SER A 121 -0.22 -5.37 20.06
CA SER A 121 -0.97 -4.76 18.94
C SER A 121 -0.06 -4.56 17.72
N LYS A 122 -0.63 -4.46 16.50
CA LYS A 122 0.18 -4.11 15.30
C LYS A 122 0.92 -2.82 15.46
N ALA A 123 0.27 -1.80 16.02
CA ALA A 123 0.90 -0.50 16.17
C ALA A 123 2.18 -0.63 16.99
N PHE A 124 2.13 -1.40 18.09
CA PHE A 124 3.31 -1.70 18.90
C PHE A 124 4.38 -2.47 18.10
N VAL A 125 4.00 -3.51 17.35
CA VAL A 125 4.96 -4.28 16.54
C VAL A 125 5.63 -3.40 15.49
N ILE A 126 4.86 -2.58 14.78
CA ILE A 126 5.36 -1.60 13.82
C ILE A 126 6.35 -0.64 14.47
N ASP A 127 6.02 -0.09 15.64
CA ASP A 127 6.91 0.83 16.36
C ASP A 127 8.24 0.15 16.73
N LYS A 128 8.21 -1.13 17.11
CA LYS A 128 9.44 -1.88 17.38
C LYS A 128 10.26 -2.16 16.13
N ILE A 129 9.62 -2.47 15.00
CA ILE A 129 10.30 -2.67 13.71
C ILE A 129 11.00 -1.36 13.30
N LEU A 130 10.29 -0.23 13.36
CA LEU A 130 10.84 1.09 12.99
C LEU A 130 12.04 1.52 13.84
N LEU A 131 12.10 1.10 15.10
CA LEU A 131 13.22 1.40 16.00
C LEU A 131 14.46 0.52 15.76
N LYS A 132 14.30 -0.63 15.09
CA LYS A 132 15.35 -1.66 15.00
C LYS A 132 15.84 -1.95 13.59
N VAL A 133 15.00 -1.76 12.58
CA VAL A 133 15.30 -2.08 11.19
C VAL A 133 15.64 -0.80 10.43
N PRO A 134 16.82 -0.69 9.79
CA PRO A 134 17.17 0.43 8.94
C PRO A 134 16.13 0.63 7.82
N LYS A 135 15.91 1.89 7.43
CA LYS A 135 14.85 2.25 6.47
C LYS A 135 15.04 1.56 5.12
N GLU A 136 16.28 1.47 4.65
CA GLU A 136 16.66 0.91 3.36
C GLU A 136 16.32 -0.58 3.31
N THR A 137 16.71 -1.33 4.34
CA THR A 137 16.37 -2.75 4.52
C THR A 137 14.87 -2.95 4.64
N LEU A 138 14.20 -2.12 5.44
CA LEU A 138 12.77 -2.22 5.69
C LEU A 138 11.94 -1.97 4.42
N THR A 139 12.37 -1.04 3.58
CA THR A 139 11.70 -0.74 2.31
C THR A 139 11.67 -1.97 1.40
N LEU A 140 12.82 -2.66 1.23
CA LEU A 140 12.91 -3.88 0.43
C LEU A 140 12.05 -5.00 1.02
N GLN A 141 12.09 -5.18 2.34
CA GLN A 141 11.29 -6.21 3.03
C GLN A 141 9.78 -5.95 2.89
N ILE A 142 9.32 -4.69 2.95
CA ILE A 142 7.92 -4.37 2.71
C ILE A 142 7.50 -4.76 1.29
N SER A 143 8.32 -4.44 0.30
CA SER A 143 8.04 -4.81 -1.09
C SER A 143 7.99 -6.32 -1.27
N GLU A 144 8.95 -7.06 -0.71
CA GLU A 144 8.99 -8.52 -0.79
C GLU A 144 7.74 -9.17 -0.15
N GLU A 145 7.35 -8.74 1.06
CA GLU A 145 6.14 -9.24 1.72
C GLU A 145 4.88 -9.00 0.89
N LEU A 146 4.76 -7.84 0.25
CA LEU A 146 3.62 -7.52 -0.61
C LEU A 146 3.66 -8.29 -1.94
N PHE A 147 4.85 -8.56 -2.47
CA PHE A 147 5.03 -9.28 -3.72
C PHE A 147 4.72 -10.77 -3.57
N GLN A 148 5.18 -11.39 -2.47
CA GLN A 148 4.93 -12.80 -2.15
C GLN A 148 3.52 -13.06 -1.60
N ARG A 149 2.69 -12.01 -1.49
CA ARG A 149 1.37 -12.09 -0.90
C ARG A 149 0.42 -12.90 -1.78
N ASP A 150 0.11 -14.11 -1.35
CA ASP A 150 -0.93 -14.91 -1.97
C ASP A 150 -2.32 -14.50 -1.43
N TYR A 151 -3.09 -13.83 -2.28
CA TYR A 151 -4.45 -13.39 -1.96
C TYR A 151 -5.47 -14.54 -1.89
N THR A 152 -5.17 -15.70 -2.48
CA THR A 152 -6.08 -16.85 -2.51
C THR A 152 -6.08 -17.62 -1.20
N SER A 153 -4.90 -17.77 -0.56
CA SER A 153 -4.71 -18.52 0.69
C SER A 153 -4.62 -17.64 1.94
N ILE A 154 -4.78 -16.32 1.81
CA ILE A 154 -4.49 -15.44 2.94
C ILE A 154 -5.44 -15.63 4.12
N GLU A 155 -6.73 -15.85 3.86
CA GLU A 155 -7.69 -15.99 4.95
C GLU A 155 -7.32 -17.17 5.87
N GLU A 156 -6.81 -18.26 5.28
CA GLU A 156 -6.28 -19.42 5.98
C GLU A 156 -5.04 -19.03 6.78
N THR A 157 -4.05 -18.38 6.15
CA THR A 157 -2.82 -17.90 6.79
C THR A 157 -3.10 -17.02 8.01
N ILE A 158 -4.03 -16.06 7.89
CA ILE A 158 -4.44 -15.18 8.99
C ILE A 158 -5.14 -15.97 10.09
N THR A 159 -6.00 -16.93 9.72
CA THR A 159 -6.73 -17.77 10.65
C THR A 159 -5.80 -18.68 11.44
N GLU A 160 -4.85 -19.34 10.78
CA GLU A 160 -3.82 -20.14 11.42
C GLU A 160 -2.95 -19.33 12.36
N TYR A 161 -2.53 -18.14 11.94
CA TYR A 161 -1.76 -17.24 12.79
C TYR A 161 -2.53 -16.88 14.07
N LYS A 162 -3.83 -16.60 13.95
CA LYS A 162 -4.71 -16.35 15.12
C LYS A 162 -4.88 -17.60 16.00
N LYS A 163 -5.02 -18.80 15.43
CA LYS A 163 -5.10 -20.07 16.18
C LYS A 163 -3.82 -20.32 16.98
N LYS A 164 -2.65 -20.18 16.34
CA LYS A 164 -1.34 -20.30 17.00
C LYS A 164 -1.20 -19.31 18.16
N LYS A 165 -1.69 -18.07 18.00
CA LYS A 165 -1.72 -17.08 19.09
C LYS A 165 -2.57 -17.54 20.28
N LYS A 166 -3.79 -18.06 20.04
CA LYS A 166 -4.67 -18.53 21.12
C LYS A 166 -4.08 -19.70 21.90
N HIS A 167 -3.43 -20.63 21.21
CA HIS A 167 -2.85 -21.82 21.84
C HIS A 167 -1.67 -21.50 22.78
N LEU A 168 -0.85 -20.50 22.43
CA LEU A 168 0.23 -20.03 23.32
C LEU A 168 -0.31 -19.34 24.57
N CYS A 169 -1.36 -18.52 24.43
CA CYS A 169 -1.99 -17.84 25.56
C CYS A 169 -2.73 -18.81 26.53
N SER A 170 -3.00 -20.07 26.11
CA SER A 170 -3.65 -21.08 26.96
C SER A 170 -2.69 -21.97 27.75
N TYR A 171 -1.37 -21.85 27.55
CA TYR A 171 -0.35 -22.61 28.31
C TYR A 171 0.39 -21.75 29.35
N ASP A 172 0.02 -20.47 29.50
CA ASP A 172 0.58 -19.54 30.49
C ASP A 172 -0.37 -19.30 31.70
N LEU A 173 -1.23 -20.27 32.03
CA LEU A 173 -2.06 -20.35 33.25
C LEU A 173 -1.75 -21.65 34.00
#